data_AF-A0A5J4PTB4-F1
#
_entry.id   AF-A0A5J4PTB4-F1
#
_cell.length_a   1.000
_cell.length_b   1.000
_cell.length_c   1.000
_cell.angle_alpha   90.00
_cell.angle_beta   90.00
_cell.angle_gamma   90.00
#
_symmetry.space_group_name_H-M   'P 1'
#
loop_
_entity.id
_entity.type
_entity.pdbx_description
1 polymer ?
#
loop_
_entity_poly.entity_id
_entity_poly.type
_entity_poly.pdbx_seq_one_letter_code
_entity_poly.pdbx_strand_id
1 'polypeptide(L)'
;MKINNLLFLFFYLLVANACTSSAEEEAIIPKKNISDYRLTLIQNGVSRTIYGMINESTSTIILKPSSNDWIENMDSAIAIFTSKGRVLVGNVEQMSGKTPNDFKQPIIYTVIDDDDNTTHDYTVTLASPQTSDLPIIIIDTKGGAGIYDKVNYVESTFRLVDTANPDNNVEPLEKTGIRGRGNSTWNYPKKPYRLKFDKKTSLFGLGAAKSWVLLANYQDPTFITNTVALELGSRIGFAFTNHTNHVELFLNKKYQGSYVLTEQVQVNEHRVNISEKEGFLVEFDDN
;
A
#
# COMPACT_ATOMS: atom_id res chain seq x y z
N MET A 1 -2.75 -80.42 43.69
CA MET A 1 -4.09 -80.26 43.09
C MET A 1 -3.89 -80.15 41.58
N LYS A 2 -3.98 -81.29 40.88
CA LYS A 2 -3.88 -81.43 39.42
C LYS A 2 -5.29 -81.50 38.84
N ILE A 3 -5.44 -81.09 37.58
CA ILE A 3 -6.28 -81.65 36.49
C ILE A 3 -6.30 -80.57 35.38
N ASN A 4 -5.45 -80.71 34.35
CA ASN A 4 -5.72 -81.25 32.99
C ASN A 4 -5.97 -80.10 32.00
N ASN A 5 -5.07 -79.83 31.04
CA ASN A 5 -5.00 -80.44 29.71
C ASN A 5 -6.39 -80.59 29.05
N LEU A 6 -6.60 -80.01 27.87
CA LEU A 6 -6.41 -80.72 26.59
C LEU A 6 -7.09 -80.02 25.37
N LEU A 7 -6.35 -79.95 24.25
CA LEU A 7 -6.76 -79.97 22.83
C LEU A 7 -7.43 -78.68 22.25
N PHE A 8 -7.17 -78.23 21.01
CA PHE A 8 -6.68 -78.87 19.79
C PHE A 8 -6.06 -77.84 18.81
N LEU A 9 -5.08 -78.31 18.02
CA LEU A 9 -4.56 -77.74 16.76
C LEU A 9 -5.64 -77.22 15.80
N PHE A 10 -5.34 -76.21 14.96
CA PHE A 10 -5.06 -76.43 13.52
C PHE A 10 -4.75 -75.11 12.78
N PHE A 11 -3.65 -75.16 12.03
CA PHE A 11 -3.26 -74.24 10.96
C PHE A 11 -4.23 -74.44 9.78
N TYR A 12 -4.83 -73.39 9.20
CA TYR A 12 -5.09 -73.36 7.75
C TYR A 12 -5.43 -71.93 7.28
N LEU A 13 -4.57 -71.46 6.37
CA LEU A 13 -4.76 -70.31 5.51
C LEU A 13 -5.97 -70.58 4.59
N LEU A 14 -6.97 -69.71 4.59
CA LEU A 14 -8.02 -69.72 3.58
C LEU A 14 -8.19 -68.31 2.99
N VAL A 15 -7.98 -68.23 1.68
CA VAL A 15 -8.20 -67.04 0.86
C VAL A 15 -9.69 -66.71 0.86
N ALA A 16 -10.04 -65.46 1.20
CA ALA A 16 -11.35 -64.89 0.91
C ALA A 16 -11.17 -63.48 0.34
N ASN A 17 -11.30 -63.38 -0.98
CA ASN A 17 -11.75 -62.17 -1.65
C ASN A 17 -13.26 -62.02 -1.34
N ALA A 18 -13.65 -61.00 -0.57
CA ALA A 18 -14.99 -60.44 -0.60
C ALA A 18 -15.02 -59.07 0.09
N CYS A 19 -15.03 -58.03 -0.73
CA CYS A 19 -15.79 -56.80 -0.54
C CYS A 19 -15.68 -56.11 0.82
N THR A 20 -14.57 -55.39 1.04
CA THR A 20 -14.62 -54.15 1.81
C THR A 20 -14.56 -53.04 0.80
N SER A 21 -15.68 -52.34 0.60
CA SER A 21 -15.70 -51.07 -0.14
C SER A 21 -14.62 -50.17 0.44
N SER A 22 -13.52 -50.02 -0.30
CA SER A 22 -12.65 -48.88 -0.13
C SER A 22 -13.53 -47.67 -0.40
N ALA A 23 -13.99 -47.02 0.65
CA ALA A 23 -14.39 -45.64 0.53
C ALA A 23 -13.14 -44.93 0.04
N GLU A 24 -13.09 -44.65 -1.26
CA GLU A 24 -12.21 -43.63 -1.79
C GLU A 24 -12.51 -42.40 -0.95
N GLU A 25 -11.51 -41.94 -0.19
CA GLU A 25 -11.53 -40.61 0.39
C GLU A 25 -11.50 -39.68 -0.83
N GLU A 26 -12.69 -39.32 -1.33
CA GLU A 26 -12.83 -38.29 -2.34
C GLU A 26 -12.14 -37.05 -1.78
N ALA A 27 -11.02 -36.68 -2.38
CA ALA A 27 -10.44 -35.38 -2.15
C ALA A 27 -11.56 -34.37 -2.38
N ILE A 28 -11.97 -33.64 -1.34
CA ILE A 28 -12.87 -32.50 -1.48
C ILE A 28 -12.14 -31.51 -2.37
N ILE A 29 -12.39 -31.57 -3.68
CA ILE A 29 -11.95 -30.54 -4.60
C ILE A 29 -12.71 -29.30 -4.14
N PRO A 30 -12.03 -28.22 -3.71
CA PRO A 30 -12.73 -26.99 -3.38
C PRO A 30 -13.57 -26.62 -4.60
N LYS A 31 -14.90 -26.64 -4.41
CA LYS A 31 -15.89 -26.31 -5.44
C LYS A 31 -15.56 -24.87 -5.83
N LYS A 32 -15.01 -24.67 -7.05
CA LYS A 32 -14.58 -23.34 -7.52
C LYS A 32 -15.75 -22.35 -7.43
N ASN A 33 -15.64 -21.36 -6.56
CA ASN A 33 -16.73 -20.43 -6.23
C ASN A 33 -16.62 -19.09 -6.99
N ILE A 34 -15.41 -18.58 -7.23
CA ILE A 34 -15.16 -17.54 -8.24
C ILE A 34 -14.12 -18.08 -9.23
N SER A 35 -14.46 -18.15 -10.52
CA SER A 35 -13.57 -18.73 -11.55
C SER A 35 -12.89 -17.70 -12.46
N ASP A 36 -13.42 -16.48 -12.49
CA ASP A 36 -12.84 -15.33 -13.20
C ASP A 36 -13.16 -14.09 -12.36
N TYR A 37 -12.18 -13.19 -12.25
CA TYR A 37 -12.35 -11.92 -11.56
C TYR A 37 -11.48 -10.88 -12.25
N ARG A 38 -12.07 -9.75 -12.64
CA ARG A 38 -11.36 -8.65 -13.29
C ARG A 38 -11.95 -7.31 -12.89
N LEU A 39 -11.10 -6.29 -12.88
CA LEU A 39 -11.47 -4.93 -12.52
C LEU A 39 -11.08 -3.99 -13.66
N THR A 40 -12.00 -3.16 -14.12
CA THR A 40 -11.71 -2.10 -15.10
C THR A 40 -11.48 -0.79 -14.36
N LEU A 41 -10.29 -0.22 -14.50
CA LEU A 41 -9.85 1.00 -13.83
C LEU A 41 -9.29 2.00 -14.83
N ILE A 42 -9.24 3.28 -14.46
CA ILE A 42 -8.59 4.33 -15.24
C ILE A 42 -7.22 4.61 -14.63
N GLN A 43 -6.15 4.35 -15.39
CA GLN A 43 -4.78 4.70 -15.00
C GLN A 43 -4.23 5.77 -15.94
N ASN A 44 -3.92 6.94 -15.37
CA ASN A 44 -3.43 8.09 -16.13
C ASN A 44 -4.30 8.42 -17.36
N GLY A 45 -5.63 8.46 -17.16
CA GLY A 45 -6.61 8.73 -18.22
C GLY A 45 -6.89 7.56 -19.19
N VAL A 46 -6.26 6.40 -19.02
CA VAL A 46 -6.46 5.23 -19.89
C VAL A 46 -7.20 4.13 -19.14
N SER A 47 -8.31 3.66 -19.72
CA SER A 47 -9.05 2.50 -19.20
C SER A 47 -8.24 1.22 -19.38
N ARG A 48 -8.09 0.43 -18.32
CA ARG A 48 -7.35 -0.83 -18.28
C ARG A 48 -8.15 -1.88 -17.54
N THR A 49 -8.13 -3.10 -18.05
CA THR A 49 -8.68 -4.27 -17.36
C THR A 49 -7.55 -5.02 -16.68
N ILE A 50 -7.68 -5.22 -15.38
CA ILE A 50 -6.74 -5.97 -14.54
C ILE A 50 -7.38 -7.31 -14.21
N TYR A 51 -6.65 -8.39 -14.47
CA TYR A 51 -7.09 -9.75 -14.15
C TYR A 51 -6.66 -10.11 -12.74
N GLY A 52 -7.57 -10.68 -11.97
CA GLY A 52 -7.34 -11.16 -10.62
C GLY A 52 -6.61 -12.50 -10.64
N MET A 53 -5.52 -12.60 -9.89
CA MET A 53 -4.86 -13.87 -9.60
C MET A 53 -5.61 -14.53 -8.44
N ILE A 54 -6.38 -15.57 -8.76
CA ILE A 54 -7.18 -16.31 -7.77
C ILE A 54 -6.32 -17.42 -7.16
N ASN A 55 -6.23 -17.44 -5.83
CA ASN A 55 -5.58 -18.48 -5.06
C ASN A 55 -6.59 -19.14 -4.12
N GLU A 56 -7.02 -20.35 -4.49
CA GLU A 56 -8.03 -21.12 -3.76
C GLU A 56 -7.53 -21.64 -2.40
N SER A 57 -6.24 -21.91 -2.23
CA SER A 57 -5.73 -22.44 -0.96
C SER A 57 -5.69 -21.40 0.15
N THR A 58 -5.59 -20.12 -0.24
CA THR A 58 -5.61 -18.99 0.70
C THR A 58 -6.90 -18.17 0.60
N SER A 59 -7.82 -18.56 -0.28
CA SER A 59 -9.03 -17.80 -0.63
C SER A 59 -8.75 -16.31 -0.87
N THR A 60 -7.76 -16.01 -1.72
CA THR A 60 -7.39 -14.63 -2.07
C THR A 60 -7.53 -14.36 -3.56
N ILE A 61 -7.85 -13.12 -3.91
CA ILE A 61 -7.83 -12.63 -5.29
C ILE A 61 -6.99 -11.34 -5.32
N ILE A 62 -5.83 -11.39 -6.00
CA ILE A 62 -4.92 -10.25 -6.09
C ILE A 62 -5.03 -9.61 -7.47
N LEU A 63 -5.46 -8.36 -7.52
CA LEU A 63 -5.42 -7.52 -8.71
C LEU A 63 -4.11 -6.72 -8.72
N LYS A 64 -3.24 -6.96 -9.71
CA LYS A 64 -1.99 -6.22 -9.86
C LYS A 64 -1.98 -5.44 -11.19
N PRO A 65 -2.16 -4.11 -11.17
CA PRO A 65 -2.03 -3.28 -12.36
C PRO A 65 -0.63 -3.40 -12.99
N SER A 66 -0.53 -3.10 -14.29
CA SER A 66 0.75 -3.14 -15.02
C SER A 66 1.72 -2.00 -14.68
N SER A 67 1.22 -0.97 -13.99
CA SER A 67 1.99 0.19 -13.53
C SER A 67 1.50 0.65 -12.17
N ASN A 68 2.38 1.29 -11.40
CA ASN A 68 2.05 1.90 -10.11
C ASN A 68 1.47 3.32 -10.23
N ASP A 69 1.24 3.80 -11.46
CA ASP A 69 0.64 5.12 -11.71
C ASP A 69 -0.74 5.26 -11.08
N TRP A 70 -1.12 6.52 -10.83
CA TRP A 70 -2.36 6.88 -10.17
C TRP A 70 -3.58 6.23 -10.83
N ILE A 71 -4.36 5.55 -9.99
CA ILE A 71 -5.62 4.91 -10.32
C ILE A 71 -6.74 5.85 -9.91
N GLU A 72 -7.61 6.19 -10.86
CA GLU A 72 -8.77 7.06 -10.63
C GLU A 72 -9.99 6.22 -10.20
N ASN A 73 -10.85 6.80 -9.36
CA ASN A 73 -12.17 6.26 -8.96
C ASN A 73 -12.13 4.86 -8.33
N MET A 74 -11.12 4.58 -7.50
CA MET A 74 -11.01 3.31 -6.77
C MET A 74 -12.17 3.05 -5.79
N ASP A 75 -12.82 4.11 -5.31
CA ASP A 75 -13.95 4.08 -4.38
C ASP A 75 -15.29 3.65 -5.01
N SER A 76 -15.35 3.62 -6.33
CA SER A 76 -16.56 3.25 -7.06
C SER A 76 -16.26 2.34 -8.24
N ALA A 77 -15.23 1.50 -8.13
CA ALA A 77 -14.83 0.63 -9.22
C ALA A 77 -15.76 -0.59 -9.31
N ILE A 78 -16.01 -1.07 -10.54
CA ILE A 78 -16.96 -2.14 -10.81
C ILE A 78 -16.19 -3.39 -11.27
N ALA A 79 -16.30 -4.47 -10.50
CA ALA A 79 -15.71 -5.75 -10.84
C ALA A 79 -16.59 -6.54 -11.81
N ILE A 80 -15.96 -7.33 -12.67
CA ILE A 80 -16.61 -8.37 -13.46
C ILE A 80 -16.06 -9.70 -12.97
N PHE A 81 -16.94 -10.63 -12.63
CA PHE A 81 -16.58 -11.95 -12.15
C PHE A 81 -17.54 -13.02 -12.64
N THR A 82 -17.10 -14.27 -12.56
CA THR A 82 -17.93 -15.47 -12.79
C THR A 82 -17.98 -16.28 -11.50
N SER A 83 -19.19 -16.62 -11.06
CA SER A 83 -19.43 -17.43 -9.85
C SER A 83 -20.52 -18.47 -10.10
N LYS A 84 -20.50 -19.56 -9.32
CA LYS A 84 -21.52 -20.62 -9.33
C LYS A 84 -22.71 -20.34 -8.42
N GLY A 85 -22.68 -19.26 -7.66
CA GLY A 85 -23.77 -18.87 -6.78
C GLY A 85 -23.86 -17.37 -6.60
N ARG A 86 -24.67 -16.94 -5.63
CA ARG A 86 -24.82 -15.53 -5.28
C ARG A 86 -23.56 -15.02 -4.58
N VAL A 87 -23.21 -13.77 -4.85
CA VAL A 87 -22.00 -13.15 -4.30
C VAL A 87 -22.40 -11.92 -3.48
N LEU A 88 -21.83 -11.78 -2.29
CA LEU A 88 -22.11 -10.71 -1.35
C LEU A 88 -20.82 -9.97 -0.99
N VAL A 89 -20.93 -8.68 -0.71
CA VAL A 89 -19.94 -7.91 0.07
C VAL A 89 -20.68 -7.38 1.29
N GLY A 90 -20.33 -7.91 2.46
CA GLY A 90 -21.17 -7.76 3.65
C GLY A 90 -22.57 -8.32 3.39
N ASN A 91 -23.59 -7.46 3.45
CA ASN A 91 -24.99 -7.84 3.18
C ASN A 91 -25.48 -7.39 1.79
N VAL A 92 -24.61 -6.84 0.95
CA VAL A 92 -24.98 -6.29 -0.36
C VAL A 92 -24.70 -7.31 -1.44
N GLU A 93 -25.73 -7.70 -2.19
CA GLU A 93 -25.60 -8.59 -3.34
C GLU A 93 -24.83 -7.92 -4.49
N GLN A 94 -23.84 -8.65 -5.00
CA GLN A 94 -22.93 -8.20 -6.04
C GLN A 94 -23.40 -8.73 -7.38
N MET A 95 -23.77 -7.80 -8.26
CA MET A 95 -24.04 -8.10 -9.66
C MET A 95 -22.77 -7.86 -10.47
N SER A 96 -22.22 -8.92 -11.07
CA SER A 96 -21.05 -8.86 -11.95
C SER A 96 -21.24 -7.79 -13.04
N GLY A 97 -20.25 -6.89 -13.15
CA GLY A 97 -20.25 -5.77 -14.10
C GLY A 97 -21.22 -4.63 -13.76
N LYS A 98 -21.82 -4.61 -12.56
CA LYS A 98 -22.81 -3.59 -12.16
C LYS A 98 -22.56 -2.98 -10.78
N THR A 99 -22.30 -3.81 -9.76
CA THR A 99 -22.20 -3.29 -8.39
C THR A 99 -20.83 -2.63 -8.15
N PRO A 100 -20.77 -1.34 -7.77
CA PRO A 100 -19.52 -0.66 -7.44
C PRO A 100 -19.06 -0.99 -6.02
N ASN A 101 -17.75 -1.02 -5.80
CA ASN A 101 -17.14 -1.17 -4.47
C ASN A 101 -15.91 -0.25 -4.31
N ASP A 102 -15.51 -0.03 -3.05
CA ASP A 102 -14.30 0.73 -2.71
C ASP A 102 -13.09 -0.21 -2.55
N PHE A 103 -12.19 -0.15 -3.53
CA PHE A 103 -10.97 -0.96 -3.60
C PHE A 103 -9.75 -0.29 -2.95
N LYS A 104 -9.93 0.77 -2.15
CA LYS A 104 -8.84 1.38 -1.36
C LYS A 104 -8.37 0.47 -0.22
N GLN A 105 -9.20 -0.48 0.19
CA GLN A 105 -8.92 -1.48 1.22
C GLN A 105 -9.29 -2.88 0.72
N PRO A 106 -8.77 -3.97 1.34
CA PRO A 106 -9.21 -5.32 1.02
C PRO A 106 -10.72 -5.49 1.21
N ILE A 107 -11.38 -6.14 0.24
CA ILE A 107 -12.82 -6.40 0.28
C ILE A 107 -13.06 -7.91 0.41
N ILE A 108 -13.97 -8.30 1.29
CA ILE A 108 -14.40 -9.70 1.42
C ILE A 108 -15.60 -9.95 0.52
N TYR A 109 -15.45 -10.86 -0.44
CA TYR A 109 -16.50 -11.35 -1.31
C TYR A 109 -16.95 -12.74 -0.82
N THR A 110 -18.16 -12.82 -0.28
CA THR A 110 -18.76 -14.08 0.19
C THR A 110 -19.60 -14.69 -0.93
N VAL A 111 -19.21 -15.87 -1.40
CA VAL A 111 -20.01 -16.68 -2.33
C VAL A 111 -20.92 -17.60 -1.54
N ILE A 112 -22.21 -17.60 -1.86
CA ILE A 112 -23.20 -18.57 -1.35
C ILE A 112 -23.52 -19.51 -2.51
N ASP A 113 -23.17 -20.79 -2.37
CA ASP A 113 -23.46 -21.82 -3.36
C ASP A 113 -24.98 -22.03 -3.46
N ASP A 114 -25.53 -22.02 -4.67
CA ASP A 114 -26.97 -22.12 -4.90
C ASP A 114 -27.51 -23.54 -4.64
N ASP A 115 -26.66 -24.58 -4.64
CA ASP A 115 -27.07 -25.97 -4.44
C ASP A 115 -27.25 -26.31 -2.95
N ASP A 116 -26.32 -25.87 -2.10
CA ASP A 116 -26.23 -26.31 -0.70
C ASP A 116 -26.17 -25.16 0.34
N ASN A 117 -26.22 -23.90 -0.12
CA ASN A 117 -26.09 -22.69 0.70
C ASN A 117 -24.79 -22.61 1.52
N THR A 118 -23.75 -23.38 1.17
CA THR A 118 -22.45 -23.23 1.80
C THR A 118 -21.82 -21.90 1.38
N THR A 119 -21.07 -21.31 2.30
CA THR A 119 -20.43 -19.99 2.11
C THR A 119 -18.93 -20.15 1.91
N HIS A 120 -18.36 -19.34 1.01
CA HIS A 120 -16.92 -19.23 0.84
C HIS A 120 -16.50 -17.78 0.64
N ASP A 121 -15.56 -17.32 1.47
CA ASP A 121 -15.08 -15.95 1.45
C ASP A 121 -13.80 -15.84 0.62
N TYR A 122 -13.74 -14.87 -0.29
CA TYR A 122 -12.52 -14.45 -0.96
C TYR A 122 -12.10 -13.06 -0.47
N THR A 123 -10.85 -12.92 -0.02
CA THR A 123 -10.26 -11.59 0.21
C THR A 123 -9.71 -11.05 -1.09
N VAL A 124 -10.33 -9.99 -1.60
CA VAL A 124 -9.95 -9.30 -2.84
C VAL A 124 -9.09 -8.08 -2.50
N THR A 125 -7.87 -8.03 -3.05
CA THR A 125 -6.93 -6.92 -2.82
C THR A 125 -6.46 -6.34 -4.15
N LEU A 126 -6.58 -5.03 -4.31
CA LEU A 126 -5.91 -4.28 -5.36
C LEU A 126 -4.52 -3.87 -4.88
N ALA A 127 -3.46 -4.38 -5.50
CA ALA A 127 -2.09 -4.06 -5.13
C ALA A 127 -1.61 -2.79 -5.85
N SER A 128 -1.64 -1.65 -5.16
CA SER A 128 -1.20 -0.33 -5.64
C SER A 128 -0.53 0.46 -4.51
N PRO A 129 0.35 1.45 -4.78
CA PRO A 129 0.82 2.34 -3.72
C PRO A 129 -0.32 3.07 -3.00
N GLN A 130 -1.46 3.28 -3.68
CA GLN A 130 -2.66 3.90 -3.11
C GLN A 130 -3.40 3.04 -2.08
N THR A 131 -3.10 1.74 -2.03
CA THR A 131 -3.66 0.77 -1.06
C THR A 131 -2.60 0.32 -0.06
N SER A 132 -1.47 1.02 0.01
CA SER A 132 -0.50 0.80 1.07
C SER A 132 -0.99 1.46 2.37
N ASP A 133 -0.39 1.08 3.50
CA ASP A 133 -0.65 1.70 4.79
C ASP A 133 0.14 3.01 4.99
N LEU A 134 0.89 3.46 3.96
CA LEU A 134 1.65 4.69 4.04
C LEU A 134 0.81 5.90 3.59
N PRO A 135 0.98 7.07 4.22
CA PRO A 135 0.43 8.32 3.73
C PRO A 135 0.88 8.62 2.30
N ILE A 136 0.00 9.21 1.50
CA ILE A 136 0.21 9.49 0.09
C ILE A 136 0.29 11.00 -0.11
N ILE A 137 1.40 11.46 -0.67
CA ILE A 137 1.56 12.83 -1.14
C ILE A 137 1.30 12.86 -2.64
N ILE A 138 0.40 13.74 -3.06
CA ILE A 138 0.04 13.97 -4.46
C ILE A 138 0.43 15.39 -4.81
N ILE A 139 1.24 15.53 -5.86
CA ILE A 139 1.71 16.82 -6.36
C ILE A 139 1.45 16.85 -7.86
N ASP A 140 0.66 17.81 -8.32
CA ASP A 140 0.46 18.06 -9.75
C ASP A 140 1.01 19.44 -10.09
N THR A 141 2.06 19.49 -10.91
CA THR A 141 2.64 20.74 -11.39
C THR A 141 1.71 21.37 -12.41
N LYS A 142 1.71 22.71 -12.45
CA LYS A 142 0.89 23.47 -13.39
C LYS A 142 1.21 23.06 -14.83
N GLY A 143 0.19 22.58 -15.53
CA GLY A 143 0.32 22.06 -16.90
C GLY A 143 1.15 20.79 -17.04
N GLY A 144 1.44 20.07 -15.95
CA GLY A 144 2.28 18.87 -15.96
C GLY A 144 3.77 19.16 -16.20
N ALA A 145 4.23 20.38 -15.89
CA ALA A 145 5.62 20.80 -16.07
C ALA A 145 6.62 19.90 -15.31
N GLY A 146 7.75 19.57 -15.94
CA GLY A 146 8.84 18.87 -15.27
C GLY A 146 9.61 19.74 -14.28
N ILE A 147 10.35 19.09 -13.37
CA ILE A 147 11.22 19.75 -12.38
C ILE A 147 12.67 19.47 -12.77
N TYR A 148 13.35 20.48 -13.30
CA TYR A 148 14.66 20.29 -13.96
C TYR A 148 15.86 20.84 -13.19
N ASP A 149 15.65 21.64 -12.16
CA ASP A 149 16.74 22.26 -11.42
C ASP A 149 16.44 22.44 -9.91
N LYS A 150 17.45 22.95 -9.20
CA LYS A 150 17.44 23.15 -7.74
C LYS A 150 17.21 24.62 -7.33
N VAL A 151 16.86 25.50 -8.25
CA VAL A 151 16.79 26.95 -8.01
C VAL A 151 15.36 27.43 -8.19
N ASN A 152 14.75 27.09 -9.32
CA ASN A 152 13.45 27.58 -9.74
C ASN A 152 12.34 26.68 -9.20
N TYR A 153 11.41 27.29 -8.46
CA TYR A 153 10.21 26.60 -8.02
C TYR A 153 9.20 26.51 -9.17
N VAL A 154 8.73 25.30 -9.43
CA VAL A 154 7.59 25.02 -10.30
C VAL A 154 6.31 25.15 -9.47
N GLU A 155 5.34 25.91 -9.96
CA GLU A 155 4.01 26.03 -9.33
C GLU A 155 3.26 24.69 -9.44
N SER A 156 2.63 24.26 -8.35
CA SER A 156 1.97 22.97 -8.22
C SER A 156 0.84 23.00 -7.19
N THR A 157 -0.06 22.03 -7.28
CA THR A 157 -0.97 21.67 -6.20
C THR A 157 -0.29 20.66 -5.28
N PHE A 158 -0.71 20.62 -4.01
CA PHE A 158 -0.28 19.61 -3.05
C PHE A 158 -1.50 19.05 -2.32
N ARG A 159 -1.53 17.73 -2.12
CA ARG A 159 -2.51 17.05 -1.27
C ARG A 159 -1.81 15.95 -0.48
N LEU A 160 -2.26 15.73 0.75
CA LEU A 160 -1.83 14.61 1.60
C LEU A 160 -3.06 13.79 1.99
N VAL A 161 -2.99 12.48 1.77
CA VAL A 161 -4.02 11.51 2.17
C VAL A 161 -3.39 10.43 3.02
N ASP A 162 -3.93 10.19 4.21
CA ASP A 162 -3.54 9.17 5.15
C ASP A 162 -4.80 8.43 5.61
N THR A 163 -4.99 7.22 5.11
CA THR A 163 -6.15 6.38 5.42
C THR A 163 -6.09 5.81 6.83
N ALA A 164 -4.87 5.58 7.35
CA ALA A 164 -4.65 5.05 8.70
C ALA A 164 -4.85 6.12 9.77
N ASN A 165 -4.50 7.38 9.46
CA ASN A 165 -4.71 8.53 10.33
C ASN A 165 -5.23 9.76 9.56
N PRO A 166 -6.55 9.90 9.41
CA PRO A 166 -7.17 11.01 8.68
C PRO A 166 -6.86 12.42 9.21
N ASP A 167 -6.39 12.57 10.45
CA ASP A 167 -5.97 13.87 11.00
C ASP A 167 -4.73 14.43 10.29
N ASN A 168 -3.96 13.56 9.61
CA ASN A 168 -2.83 13.96 8.78
C ASN A 168 -3.26 14.49 7.39
N ASN A 169 -4.53 14.34 7.01
CA ASN A 169 -5.01 14.75 5.70
C ASN A 169 -4.85 16.26 5.49
N VAL A 170 -4.40 16.63 4.29
CA VAL A 170 -4.32 18.02 3.86
C VAL A 170 -5.11 18.15 2.57
N GLU A 171 -6.20 18.93 2.64
CA GLU A 171 -6.98 19.31 1.47
C GLU A 171 -6.11 20.03 0.44
N PRO A 172 -6.47 19.96 -0.87
CA PRO A 172 -5.66 20.53 -1.94
C PRO A 172 -5.21 21.97 -1.68
N LEU A 173 -3.88 22.18 -1.70
CA LEU A 173 -3.24 23.48 -1.61
C LEU A 173 -2.79 23.92 -3.00
N GLU A 174 -3.56 24.83 -3.61
CA GLU A 174 -3.42 25.27 -5.00
C GLU A 174 -2.11 26.03 -5.32
N LYS A 175 -1.42 26.56 -4.30
CA LYS A 175 -0.21 27.38 -4.46
C LYS A 175 0.96 26.79 -3.67
N THR A 176 1.51 25.71 -4.20
CA THR A 176 2.71 25.06 -3.68
C THR A 176 3.84 25.13 -4.70
N GLY A 177 5.01 25.62 -4.30
CA GLY A 177 6.22 25.51 -5.10
C GLY A 177 6.90 24.16 -4.86
N ILE A 178 7.37 23.51 -5.92
CA ILE A 178 8.27 22.36 -5.85
C ILE A 178 9.54 22.60 -6.69
N ARG A 179 10.71 22.20 -6.17
CA ARG A 179 11.97 22.21 -6.92
C ARG A 179 12.85 21.03 -6.52
N GLY A 180 13.88 20.76 -7.32
CA GLY A 180 14.94 19.84 -6.94
C GLY A 180 15.72 20.31 -5.72
N ARG A 181 16.37 19.37 -5.03
CA ARG A 181 17.33 19.66 -3.96
C ARG A 181 18.49 18.66 -3.94
N GLY A 182 19.36 18.82 -2.95
CA GLY A 182 20.49 17.92 -2.71
C GLY A 182 21.73 18.34 -3.51
N ASN A 183 22.91 17.91 -3.06
CA ASN A 183 24.13 18.07 -3.83
C ASN A 183 24.27 16.89 -4.81
N SER A 184 25.07 15.88 -4.47
CA SER A 184 25.26 14.66 -5.28
C SER A 184 23.96 13.90 -5.57
N THR A 185 23.03 13.87 -4.62
CA THR A 185 21.75 13.16 -4.74
C THR A 185 20.84 13.68 -5.85
N TRP A 186 21.04 14.93 -6.28
CA TRP A 186 20.33 15.48 -7.44
C TRP A 186 20.67 14.75 -8.74
N ASN A 187 21.85 14.14 -8.85
CA ASN A 187 22.29 13.45 -10.06
C ASN A 187 21.79 12.01 -10.16
N TYR A 188 21.10 11.49 -9.13
CA TYR A 188 20.55 10.12 -9.16
C TYR A 188 19.23 9.99 -9.91
N PRO A 189 18.86 8.79 -10.37
CA PRO A 189 17.59 8.56 -11.08
C PRO A 189 16.36 9.04 -10.32
N LYS A 190 16.30 8.78 -9.00
CA LYS A 190 15.20 9.23 -8.13
C LYS A 190 15.57 10.54 -7.44
N LYS A 191 14.88 11.62 -7.79
CA LYS A 191 15.22 12.98 -7.35
C LYS A 191 14.62 13.31 -5.99
N PRO A 192 15.38 13.94 -5.07
CA PRO A 192 14.81 14.55 -3.86
C PRO A 192 14.25 15.94 -4.17
N TYR A 193 13.22 16.35 -3.42
CA TYR A 193 12.51 17.61 -3.67
C TYR A 193 12.44 18.48 -2.43
N ARG A 194 12.31 19.80 -2.65
CA ARG A 194 11.93 20.76 -1.61
C ARG A 194 10.59 21.38 -1.99
N LEU A 195 9.67 21.39 -1.04
CA LEU A 195 8.36 22.03 -1.14
C LEU A 195 8.42 23.42 -0.50
N LYS A 196 7.64 24.36 -1.06
CA LYS A 196 7.44 25.71 -0.51
C LYS A 196 5.97 26.12 -0.60
N PHE A 197 5.28 26.08 0.52
CA PHE A 197 3.89 26.52 0.62
C PHE A 197 3.77 28.05 0.69
N ASP A 198 2.67 28.59 0.15
CA ASP A 198 2.36 30.03 0.22
C ASP A 198 2.16 30.51 1.67
N LYS A 199 1.52 29.67 2.51
CA LYS A 199 1.32 29.91 3.95
C LYS A 199 2.08 28.86 4.76
N LYS A 200 2.30 29.13 6.06
CA LYS A 200 2.87 28.11 6.95
C LYS A 200 1.85 26.97 7.06
N THR A 201 2.30 25.75 6.79
CA THR A 201 1.47 24.54 6.82
C THR A 201 2.07 23.57 7.82
N SER A 202 1.23 23.05 8.72
CA SER A 202 1.55 21.91 9.59
C SER A 202 1.32 20.62 8.80
N LEU A 203 2.26 19.68 8.89
CA LEU A 203 2.15 18.34 8.30
C LEU A 203 2.44 17.33 9.40
N PHE A 204 1.66 16.26 9.49
CA PHE A 204 1.85 15.19 10.49
C PHE A 204 1.87 15.69 11.95
N GLY A 205 1.09 16.73 12.27
CA GLY A 205 1.07 17.35 13.60
C GLY A 205 2.32 18.14 13.98
N LEU A 206 3.29 18.27 13.07
CA LEU A 206 4.55 18.98 13.31
C LEU A 206 4.39 20.50 13.18
N GLY A 207 5.26 21.25 13.85
CA GLY A 207 5.19 22.71 13.85
C GLY A 207 5.19 23.32 12.43
N ALA A 208 4.28 24.26 12.21
CA ALA A 208 3.95 24.76 10.87
C ALA A 208 5.10 25.55 10.23
N ALA A 209 5.41 25.23 8.97
CA ALA A 209 6.43 25.95 8.20
C ALA A 209 6.04 26.05 6.72
N LYS A 210 6.69 26.98 6.02
CA LYS A 210 6.54 27.10 4.57
C LYS A 210 7.37 26.08 3.80
N SER A 211 8.50 25.62 4.34
CA SER A 211 9.45 24.73 3.64
C SER A 211 9.50 23.33 4.24
N TRP A 212 9.39 22.34 3.36
CA TRP A 212 9.44 20.92 3.68
C TRP A 212 10.30 20.18 2.66
N VAL A 213 10.82 19.02 3.03
CA VAL A 213 11.75 18.25 2.23
C VAL A 213 11.23 16.84 2.01
N LEU A 214 11.34 16.36 0.78
CA LEU A 214 11.12 14.97 0.39
C LEU A 214 12.48 14.34 0.10
N LEU A 215 12.93 13.46 1.01
CA LEU A 215 14.14 12.67 0.85
C LEU A 215 13.84 11.42 0.04
N ALA A 216 14.57 11.24 -1.07
CA ALA A 216 14.39 10.09 -1.96
C ALA A 216 14.97 8.77 -1.41
N ASN A 217 15.93 8.87 -0.47
CA ASN A 217 16.72 7.77 0.09
C ASN A 217 17.27 6.80 -0.99
N TYR A 218 17.63 7.31 -2.18
CA TYR A 218 17.94 6.48 -3.34
C TYR A 218 19.15 5.56 -3.15
N GLN A 219 20.20 6.04 -2.49
CA GLN A 219 21.42 5.24 -2.26
C GLN A 219 21.26 4.21 -1.13
N ASP A 220 20.22 4.34 -0.32
CA ASP A 220 19.98 3.47 0.82
C ASP A 220 19.10 2.30 0.40
N PRO A 221 19.65 1.07 0.27
CA PRO A 221 18.87 -0.09 -0.13
C PRO A 221 17.80 -0.48 0.90
N THR A 222 17.91 0.00 2.14
CA THR A 222 16.92 -0.23 3.20
C THR A 222 15.84 0.85 3.27
N PHE A 223 16.07 2.00 2.63
CA PHE A 223 15.24 3.21 2.70
C PHE A 223 15.02 3.83 4.11
N ILE A 224 15.58 3.26 5.17
CA ILE A 224 15.29 3.63 6.57
C ILE A 224 16.51 4.12 7.36
N THR A 225 17.72 4.17 6.78
CA THR A 225 18.93 4.54 7.52
C THR A 225 18.84 5.95 8.11
N ASN A 226 18.32 6.91 7.34
CA ASN A 226 18.04 8.26 7.84
C ASN A 226 17.01 8.24 8.98
N THR A 227 15.94 7.45 8.83
CA THR A 227 14.89 7.28 9.84
C THR A 227 15.46 6.73 11.14
N VAL A 228 16.28 5.67 11.08
CA VAL A 228 16.92 5.07 12.25
C VAL A 228 17.82 6.08 12.97
N ALA A 229 18.64 6.84 12.22
CA ALA A 229 19.54 7.83 12.80
C ALA A 229 18.79 8.99 13.47
N LEU A 230 17.77 9.53 12.80
CA LEU A 230 16.97 10.64 13.32
C LEU A 230 16.09 10.20 14.50
N GLU A 231 15.51 9.01 14.45
CA GLU A 231 14.76 8.45 15.57
C GLU A 231 15.66 8.22 16.79
N LEU A 232 16.89 7.70 16.59
CA LEU A 232 17.85 7.54 17.68
C LEU A 232 18.24 8.89 18.29
N GLY A 233 18.52 9.91 17.46
CA GLY A 233 18.81 11.26 17.92
C GLY A 233 17.66 11.84 18.75
N SER A 234 16.43 11.66 18.31
CA SER A 234 15.22 12.06 19.03
C SER A 234 15.12 11.37 20.40
N ARG A 235 15.30 10.04 20.44
CA ARG A 235 15.25 9.25 21.69
C ARG A 235 16.33 9.59 22.70
N ILE A 236 17.51 9.98 22.22
CA ILE A 236 18.62 10.44 23.06
C ILE A 236 18.39 11.88 23.55
N GLY A 237 17.49 12.62 22.91
CA GLY A 237 17.17 14.01 23.26
C GLY A 237 18.09 15.03 22.60
N PHE A 238 18.66 14.71 21.42
CA PHE A 238 19.41 15.69 20.65
C PHE A 238 18.49 16.79 20.13
N ALA A 239 18.84 18.04 20.47
CA ALA A 239 18.11 19.21 20.04
C ALA A 239 18.08 19.31 18.51
N PHE A 240 16.96 19.83 17.98
CA PHE A 240 16.76 20.10 16.56
C PHE A 240 16.87 18.88 15.64
N THR A 241 16.68 17.67 16.19
CA THR A 241 16.57 16.46 15.40
C THR A 241 15.27 16.49 14.60
N ASN A 242 15.38 16.36 13.28
CA ASN A 242 14.24 16.32 12.38
C ASN A 242 13.38 15.06 12.57
N HIS A 243 12.10 15.16 12.23
CA HIS A 243 11.19 14.03 12.20
C HIS A 243 11.24 13.32 10.84
N THR A 244 10.77 12.07 10.81
CA THR A 244 10.71 11.27 9.57
C THR A 244 9.33 10.69 9.39
N ASN A 245 8.67 11.06 8.29
CA ASN A 245 7.37 10.53 7.91
C ASN A 245 7.51 9.83 6.55
N HIS A 246 7.38 8.50 6.54
CA HIS A 246 7.41 7.73 5.30
C HIS A 246 6.13 7.95 4.51
N VAL A 247 6.27 8.23 3.22
CA VAL A 247 5.14 8.57 2.35
C VAL A 247 5.31 7.96 0.97
N GLU A 248 4.21 7.69 0.28
CA GLU A 248 4.20 7.40 -1.15
C GLU A 248 4.04 8.70 -1.94
N LEU A 249 4.89 8.92 -2.95
CA LEU A 249 4.84 10.15 -3.75
C LEU A 249 4.28 9.89 -5.15
N PHE A 250 3.24 10.64 -5.51
CA PHE A 250 2.77 10.79 -6.88
C PHE A 250 3.06 12.21 -7.37
N LEU A 251 3.73 12.30 -8.52
CA LEU A 251 4.02 13.56 -9.22
C LEU A 251 3.40 13.50 -10.61
N ASN A 252 2.46 14.40 -10.92
CA ASN A 252 1.73 14.42 -12.20
C ASN A 252 1.11 13.05 -12.53
N LYS A 253 0.38 12.47 -11.58
CA LYS A 253 -0.19 11.11 -11.64
C LYS A 253 0.82 9.95 -11.80
N LYS A 254 2.13 10.22 -11.85
CA LYS A 254 3.18 9.20 -11.95
C LYS A 254 3.74 8.88 -10.58
N TYR A 255 3.78 7.60 -10.25
CA TYR A 255 4.37 7.15 -9.00
C TYR A 255 5.89 7.35 -9.00
N GLN A 256 6.41 8.00 -7.96
CA GLN A 256 7.84 8.33 -7.82
C GLN A 256 8.57 7.41 -6.82
N GLY A 257 7.85 6.50 -6.15
CA GLY A 257 8.40 5.67 -5.08
C GLY A 257 8.08 6.22 -3.68
N SER A 258 8.57 5.49 -2.67
CA SER A 258 8.52 5.90 -1.26
C SER A 258 9.53 7.00 -0.93
N TYR A 259 9.14 8.01 -0.17
CA TYR A 259 9.99 9.11 0.29
C TYR A 259 9.91 9.23 1.81
N VAL A 260 10.86 9.98 2.39
CA VAL A 260 10.71 10.51 3.75
C VAL A 260 10.42 12.00 3.67
N LEU A 261 9.23 12.41 4.12
CA LEU A 261 8.92 13.80 4.38
C LEU A 261 9.53 14.21 5.72
N THR A 262 10.28 15.31 5.69
CA THR A 262 10.93 15.88 6.86
C THR A 262 10.97 17.41 6.77
N GLU A 263 11.30 18.05 7.88
CA GLU A 263 11.51 19.48 7.94
C GLU A 263 12.68 19.95 7.06
N GLN A 264 12.54 21.14 6.46
CA GLN A 264 13.73 21.86 6.01
C GLN A 264 14.50 22.36 7.24
N VAL A 265 15.78 22.01 7.34
CA VAL A 265 16.70 22.62 8.32
C VAL A 265 16.85 24.10 8.00
N GLN A 266 16.43 24.95 8.93
CA GLN A 266 16.46 26.40 8.85
C GLN A 266 16.19 27.01 10.23
N VAL A 267 16.54 28.27 10.42
CA VAL A 267 16.22 29.01 11.65
C VAL A 267 14.70 29.26 11.71
N ASN A 268 14.06 28.75 12.76
CA ASN A 268 12.64 28.94 13.04
C ASN A 268 12.30 28.40 14.44
N GLU A 269 11.27 28.95 15.08
CA GLU A 269 10.71 28.47 16.36
C GLU A 269 10.44 26.95 16.38
N HIS A 270 9.91 26.39 15.30
CA HIS A 270 9.62 24.94 15.19
C HIS A 270 10.66 24.16 14.38
N ARG A 271 11.87 24.70 14.26
CA ARG A 271 13.01 24.07 13.55
C ARG A 271 14.25 24.24 14.42
N VAL A 272 15.31 24.84 13.88
CA VAL A 272 16.44 25.29 14.69
C VAL A 272 16.03 26.59 15.39
N ASN A 273 15.56 26.48 16.63
CA ASN A 273 15.07 27.60 17.42
C ASN A 273 16.24 28.37 18.04
N ILE A 274 16.88 29.21 17.22
CA ILE A 274 17.96 30.12 17.60
C ILE A 274 17.61 31.54 17.17
N SER A 275 18.28 32.53 17.78
CA SER A 275 18.13 33.94 17.37
C SER A 275 18.61 34.14 15.93
N GLU A 276 17.79 34.76 15.08
CA GLU A 276 18.20 35.16 13.73
C GLU A 276 19.25 36.29 13.73
N LYS A 277 19.39 37.02 14.85
CA LYS A 277 20.33 38.16 14.97
C LYS A 277 21.64 37.79 15.65
N GLU A 278 21.58 36.89 16.62
CA GLU A 278 22.70 36.57 17.52
C GLU A 278 23.18 35.12 17.36
N GLY A 279 22.36 34.26 16.74
CA GLY A 279 22.70 32.87 16.46
C GLY A 279 23.27 32.69 15.07
N PHE A 280 23.98 31.59 14.88
CA PHE A 280 24.53 31.17 13.60
C PHE A 280 24.06 29.75 13.30
N LEU A 281 23.56 29.52 12.09
CA LEU A 281 23.34 28.19 11.54
C LEU A 281 24.34 28.02 10.39
N VAL A 282 25.21 27.02 10.51
CA VAL A 282 26.27 26.75 9.54
C VAL A 282 25.98 25.41 8.88
N GLU A 283 26.00 25.39 7.54
CA GLU A 283 25.99 24.18 6.73
C GLU A 283 27.43 23.94 6.28
N PHE A 284 27.98 22.75 6.52
CA PHE A 284 29.24 22.34 5.94
C PHE A 284 28.98 21.97 4.47
N ASP A 285 29.48 22.81 3.56
CA ASP A 285 29.33 22.64 2.12
C ASP A 285 30.70 22.35 1.50
N ASP A 286 31.03 21.07 1.40
CA ASP A 286 32.17 20.59 0.61
C ASP A 286 31.64 20.33 -0.81
N ASN A 287 31.79 21.33 -1.68
CA ASN A 287 31.33 21.29 -3.09
C ASN A 287 31.62 19.96 -3.80
#